data_AF-A0A3C1FME0-F1
#
_entry.id   AF-A0A3C1FME0-F1
#
_cell.length_a   1.000
_cell.length_b   1.000
_cell.length_c   1.000
_cell.angle_alpha   90.00
_cell.angle_beta   90.00
_cell.angle_gamma   90.00
#
_symmetry.space_group_name_H-M   'P 1'
#
loop_
_entity.id
_entity.type
_entity.pdbx_description
1 polymer ?
#
loop_
_entity_poly.entity_id
_entity_poly.type
_entity_poly.pdbx_seq_one_letter_code
_entity_poly.pdbx_strand_id
1 'polypeptide(L)'
;MAPAQLQSLRWGSLEAEEYLSDCSPVKGDLSCPRPNRIGGCVAERFFAHASNDTDTENWHALSDHLIATGQLAAEFGAVFGVEKATRLAGLLHDLGKYSEAFQKRLHGSLDRVDHSTAGAVIIKQRASTGGDAAIAELVAFAIAGHHAGLADRTGRSSLGERLKKKVAPLDLVWETEIAPDTTGLMPAFERSCDPAMAAFQFGFLGRMIFSCLVDADYRDTETYFAALRGEMPAREWPALEEIVDGLIVKFDSFMDDLQAGSASTDVNDLRRDVLAHVRAGADMPRGFFTLTVPTGGGKTLTSLGFALDHAKRHGLSRIIYAIPFTSIIDQTVSTFAAVLGDEYILEHHSALDEEKPRSREQRDKLNLAMEDWAAPLIVTTNVQLFESLFA
;
A
#
# COMPACT_ATOMS: atom_id res chain seq x y z
N MET A 1 -12.42 56.25 -5.46
CA MET A 1 -12.82 56.27 -6.89
C MET A 1 -12.10 55.14 -7.61
N ALA A 2 -12.80 54.03 -7.87
CA ALA A 2 -12.52 53.28 -9.09
C ALA A 2 -13.13 54.05 -10.27
N PRO A 3 -12.66 53.84 -11.52
CA PRO A 3 -13.27 52.77 -12.30
C PRO A 3 -12.30 51.97 -13.18
N ALA A 4 -12.87 50.86 -13.65
CA ALA A 4 -12.35 49.73 -14.41
C ALA A 4 -11.95 50.00 -15.88
N GLN A 5 -11.15 49.08 -16.44
CA GLN A 5 -11.39 48.30 -17.68
C GLN A 5 -10.20 47.32 -17.87
N LEU A 6 -10.38 46.00 -17.69
CA LEU A 6 -10.87 44.96 -18.61
C LEU A 6 -9.87 44.50 -19.70
N GLN A 7 -9.72 43.17 -19.76
CA GLN A 7 -9.19 42.29 -20.82
C GLN A 7 -7.67 41.99 -20.87
N SER A 8 -7.29 40.77 -20.48
CA SER A 8 -7.01 39.73 -21.49
C SER A 8 -6.99 38.33 -20.86
N LEU A 9 -7.88 37.48 -21.37
CA LEU A 9 -7.81 36.02 -21.26
C LEU A 9 -6.68 35.51 -22.17
N ARG A 10 -5.99 34.45 -21.77
CA ARG A 10 -5.62 33.34 -22.68
C ARG A 10 -5.42 32.04 -21.92
N TRP A 11 -6.31 31.12 -22.26
CA TRP A 11 -6.32 29.69 -21.99
C TRP A 11 -5.42 28.94 -22.99
N GLY A 12 -4.95 27.76 -22.59
CA GLY A 12 -4.27 26.81 -23.47
C GLY A 12 -4.39 25.38 -22.91
N SER A 13 -5.51 24.73 -23.19
CA SER A 13 -5.70 23.28 -23.10
C SER A 13 -5.31 22.65 -24.44
N LEU A 14 -4.50 21.60 -24.42
CA LEU A 14 -4.22 20.77 -25.58
C LEU A 14 -5.06 19.50 -25.48
N GLU A 15 -5.98 19.34 -26.43
CA GLU A 15 -6.73 18.11 -26.68
C GLU A 15 -5.83 17.09 -27.39
N ALA A 16 -6.02 15.81 -27.08
CA ALA A 16 -5.57 14.70 -27.92
C ALA A 16 -6.71 13.68 -28.00
N GLU A 17 -7.14 13.44 -29.24
CA GLU A 17 -8.27 12.62 -29.66
C GLU A 17 -8.04 11.11 -29.51
N GLU A 18 -9.17 10.44 -29.34
CA GLU A 18 -9.54 9.07 -29.73
C GLU A 18 -8.56 8.27 -30.61
N TYR A 19 -8.21 7.07 -30.13
CA TYR A 19 -8.05 5.88 -30.97
C TYR A 19 -8.68 4.67 -30.26
N LEU A 20 -9.89 4.30 -30.70
CA LEU A 20 -10.50 2.99 -30.49
C LEU A 20 -10.26 2.13 -31.73
N SER A 21 -9.69 0.94 -31.57
CA SER A 21 -9.94 -0.17 -32.49
C SER A 21 -9.58 -1.52 -31.88
N ASP A 22 -10.63 -2.29 -31.59
CA ASP A 22 -10.78 -3.74 -31.80
C ASP A 22 -9.62 -4.69 -31.48
N CYS A 23 -9.79 -5.49 -30.42
CA CYS A 23 -9.42 -6.90 -30.40
C CYS A 23 -10.42 -7.68 -29.52
N SER A 24 -11.31 -8.44 -30.16
CA SER A 24 -12.26 -9.34 -29.50
C SER A 24 -11.57 -10.59 -28.93
N PRO A 25 -12.07 -11.17 -27.83
CA PRO A 25 -11.46 -12.30 -27.15
C PRO A 25 -11.72 -13.63 -27.87
N VAL A 26 -10.66 -14.40 -28.10
CA VAL A 26 -10.76 -15.80 -28.55
C VAL A 26 -11.23 -16.65 -27.37
N LYS A 27 -12.44 -17.20 -27.50
CA LYS A 27 -12.97 -18.25 -26.62
C LYS A 27 -12.15 -19.53 -26.80
N GLY A 28 -11.41 -19.91 -25.76
CA GLY A 28 -10.77 -21.21 -25.62
C GLY A 28 -11.48 -22.00 -24.51
N ASP A 29 -12.00 -23.16 -24.90
CA ASP A 29 -12.84 -24.08 -24.13
C ASP A 29 -12.15 -24.62 -22.86
N LEU A 30 -12.83 -24.48 -21.72
CA LEU A 30 -12.48 -25.06 -20.42
C LEU A 30 -13.05 -26.47 -20.33
N SER A 31 -12.35 -27.46 -20.88
CA SER A 31 -12.61 -28.86 -20.51
C SER A 31 -11.49 -29.80 -20.95
N CYS A 32 -10.51 -30.06 -20.07
CA CYS A 32 -9.79 -31.33 -20.11
C CYS A 32 -9.31 -31.74 -18.71
N PRO A 33 -9.81 -32.85 -18.13
CA PRO A 33 -9.24 -33.41 -16.92
C PRO A 33 -7.86 -33.99 -17.27
N ARG A 34 -6.79 -33.47 -16.65
CA ARG A 34 -5.45 -34.04 -16.83
C ARG A 34 -5.38 -35.39 -16.11
N PRO A 35 -5.08 -36.50 -16.80
CA PRO A 35 -4.83 -37.77 -16.13
C PRO A 35 -3.44 -37.71 -15.48
N ASN A 36 -3.44 -37.69 -14.15
CA ASN A 36 -2.26 -37.99 -13.35
C ASN A 36 -1.92 -39.47 -13.57
N ARG A 37 -0.79 -39.77 -14.23
CA ARG A 37 0.08 -40.96 -14.07
C ARG A 37 0.77 -41.33 -15.39
N ILE A 38 2.06 -40.99 -15.51
CA ILE A 38 3.08 -41.87 -16.08
C ILE A 38 4.40 -41.61 -15.33
N GLY A 39 4.90 -42.62 -14.62
CA GLY A 39 6.22 -42.60 -13.94
C GLY A 39 6.13 -42.23 -12.46
N GLY A 40 6.58 -43.14 -11.59
CA GLY A 40 6.51 -43.05 -10.13
C GLY A 40 7.56 -42.12 -9.53
N CYS A 41 7.39 -40.83 -9.73
CA CYS A 41 7.95 -39.77 -8.90
C CYS A 41 6.79 -38.81 -8.66
N VAL A 42 6.22 -38.84 -7.45
CA VAL A 42 5.25 -37.80 -7.07
C VAL A 42 6.04 -36.50 -7.16
N ALA A 43 5.63 -35.57 -8.02
CA ALA A 43 6.26 -34.25 -8.05
C ALA A 43 6.28 -33.73 -6.61
N GLU A 44 7.46 -33.51 -6.06
CA GLU A 44 7.59 -33.01 -4.69
C GLU A 44 6.87 -31.66 -4.64
N ARG A 45 5.77 -31.61 -3.89
CA ARG A 45 5.03 -30.37 -3.68
C ARG A 45 5.83 -29.53 -2.69
N PHE A 46 6.25 -28.35 -3.12
CA PHE A 46 6.92 -27.39 -2.25
C PHE A 46 5.90 -26.55 -1.49
N PHE A 47 6.18 -26.25 -0.23
CA PHE A 47 5.30 -25.46 0.63
C PHE A 47 5.98 -24.17 1.08
N ALA A 48 5.18 -23.10 1.18
CA ALA A 48 5.59 -21.82 1.74
C ALA A 48 5.41 -21.80 3.27
N HIS A 49 4.27 -22.32 3.76
CA HIS A 49 3.89 -22.30 5.17
C HIS A 49 3.26 -23.63 5.58
N ALA A 50 3.57 -24.07 6.80
CA ALA A 50 2.93 -25.22 7.42
C ALA A 50 1.68 -24.79 8.22
N SER A 51 0.63 -25.61 8.20
CA SER A 51 -0.45 -25.52 9.19
C SER A 51 -0.05 -26.25 10.47
N ASN A 52 -0.89 -26.16 11.51
CA ASN A 52 -0.70 -26.95 12.74
C ASN A 52 -1.03 -28.45 12.55
N ASP A 53 -1.52 -28.84 11.37
CA ASP A 53 -1.90 -30.21 11.08
C ASP A 53 -0.68 -31.07 10.76
N THR A 54 -0.76 -32.34 11.13
CA THR A 54 0.28 -33.34 10.87
C THR A 54 0.30 -33.80 9.42
N ASP A 55 -0.78 -33.58 8.67
CA ASP A 55 -0.82 -33.78 7.23
C ASP A 55 -0.49 -32.47 6.50
N THR A 56 0.10 -32.60 5.32
CA THR A 56 0.46 -31.44 4.48
C THR A 56 -0.72 -30.99 3.61
N GLU A 57 -1.94 -31.47 3.87
CA GLU A 57 -3.11 -31.16 3.03
C GLU A 57 -3.47 -29.68 3.14
N ASN A 58 -3.36 -29.12 4.34
CA ASN A 58 -3.67 -27.72 4.63
C ASN A 58 -2.44 -26.80 4.55
N TRP A 59 -1.27 -27.33 4.18
CA TRP A 59 -0.07 -26.50 4.03
C TRP A 59 -0.17 -25.63 2.79
N HIS A 60 0.26 -24.37 2.92
CA HIS A 60 0.20 -23.42 1.82
C HIS A 60 1.25 -23.77 0.78
N ALA A 61 0.82 -24.17 -0.42
CA ALA A 61 1.73 -24.50 -1.51
C ALA A 61 2.55 -23.28 -1.93
N LEU A 62 3.82 -23.50 -2.24
CA LEU A 62 4.76 -22.41 -2.51
C LEU A 62 4.41 -21.63 -3.78
N SER A 63 4.06 -22.32 -4.86
CA SER A 63 3.67 -21.68 -6.11
C SER A 63 2.40 -20.85 -5.96
N ASP A 64 1.38 -21.38 -5.29
CA ASP A 64 0.13 -20.67 -5.02
C ASP A 64 0.39 -19.37 -4.25
N HIS A 65 1.16 -19.46 -3.15
CA HIS A 65 1.59 -18.31 -2.35
C HIS A 65 2.35 -17.26 -3.19
N LEU A 66 3.41 -17.66 -3.91
CA LEU A 66 4.22 -16.74 -4.70
C LEU A 66 3.39 -16.03 -5.80
N ILE A 67 2.47 -16.74 -6.44
CA ILE A 67 1.58 -16.18 -7.47
C ILE A 67 0.60 -15.20 -6.85
N ALA A 68 -0.03 -15.56 -5.74
CA ALA A 68 -1.00 -14.71 -5.05
C ALA A 68 -0.34 -13.45 -4.48
N THR A 69 0.80 -13.57 -3.77
CA THR A 69 1.61 -12.44 -3.32
C THR A 69 2.06 -11.57 -4.48
N GLY A 70 2.54 -12.19 -5.58
CA GLY A 70 2.92 -11.46 -6.79
C GLY A 70 1.76 -10.68 -7.42
N GLN A 71 0.55 -11.26 -7.44
CA GLN A 71 -0.62 -10.58 -7.97
C GLN A 71 -1.05 -9.41 -7.09
N LEU A 72 -1.12 -9.61 -5.78
CA LEU A 72 -1.51 -8.56 -4.84
C LEU A 72 -0.49 -7.41 -4.81
N ALA A 73 0.81 -7.72 -4.81
CA ALA A 73 1.86 -6.71 -4.92
C ALA A 73 1.77 -5.91 -6.23
N ALA A 74 1.37 -6.56 -7.33
CA ALA A 74 1.14 -5.89 -8.61
C ALA A 74 -0.01 -4.88 -8.53
N GLU A 75 -1.11 -5.27 -7.88
CA GLU A 75 -2.29 -4.40 -7.67
C GLU A 75 -1.92 -3.15 -6.86
N PHE A 76 -1.13 -3.31 -5.79
CA PHE A 76 -0.62 -2.17 -5.03
C PHE A 76 0.31 -1.28 -5.86
N GLY A 77 1.22 -1.88 -6.63
CA GLY A 77 2.17 -1.17 -7.48
C GLY A 77 1.54 -0.43 -8.68
N ALA A 78 0.36 -0.87 -9.13
CA ALA A 78 -0.32 -0.30 -10.30
C ALA A 78 -0.70 1.17 -10.09
N VAL A 79 -1.02 1.58 -8.85
CA VAL A 79 -1.42 2.96 -8.50
C VAL A 79 -0.31 3.98 -8.82
N PHE A 80 0.95 3.54 -8.89
CA PHE A 80 2.11 4.37 -9.22
C PHE A 80 2.99 3.77 -10.33
N GLY A 81 2.42 2.87 -11.14
CA GLY A 81 2.97 2.41 -12.42
C GLY A 81 4.18 1.46 -12.32
N VAL A 82 4.29 0.66 -11.27
CA VAL A 82 5.39 -0.32 -11.08
C VAL A 82 4.91 -1.76 -10.90
N GLU A 83 3.73 -2.09 -11.44
CA GLU A 83 3.08 -3.38 -11.26
C GLU A 83 3.96 -4.57 -11.65
N LYS A 84 4.79 -4.44 -12.70
CA LYS A 84 5.73 -5.49 -13.10
C LYS A 84 6.82 -5.73 -12.06
N ALA A 85 7.38 -4.65 -11.51
CA ALA A 85 8.47 -4.73 -10.55
C ALA A 85 7.98 -5.31 -9.20
N THR A 86 6.82 -4.88 -8.73
CA THR A 86 6.22 -5.41 -7.49
C THR A 86 5.72 -6.84 -7.65
N ARG A 87 5.14 -7.19 -8.80
CA ARG A 87 4.80 -8.59 -9.14
C ARG A 87 6.01 -9.49 -9.06
N LEU A 88 7.11 -9.07 -9.69
CA LEU A 88 8.35 -9.84 -9.70
C LEU A 88 8.96 -9.95 -8.29
N ALA A 89 8.82 -8.92 -7.46
CA ALA A 89 9.19 -9.00 -6.05
C ALA A 89 8.41 -10.11 -5.35
N GLY A 90 7.08 -10.14 -5.48
CA GLY A 90 6.23 -11.15 -4.87
C GLY A 90 6.52 -12.58 -5.36
N LEU A 91 6.70 -12.76 -6.67
CA LEU A 91 7.01 -14.08 -7.24
C LEU A 91 8.35 -14.65 -6.77
N LEU A 92 9.32 -13.79 -6.42
CA LEU A 92 10.69 -14.22 -6.12
C LEU A 92 11.09 -14.10 -4.65
N HIS A 93 10.30 -13.45 -3.79
CA HIS A 93 10.74 -13.13 -2.42
C HIS A 93 11.13 -14.36 -1.61
N ASP A 94 10.34 -15.42 -1.77
CA ASP A 94 10.47 -16.69 -1.06
C ASP A 94 11.01 -17.82 -1.94
N LEU A 95 11.65 -17.49 -3.06
CA LEU A 95 12.14 -18.47 -4.02
C LEU A 95 13.10 -19.51 -3.41
N GLY A 96 13.82 -19.15 -2.34
CA GLY A 96 14.71 -20.07 -1.62
C GLY A 96 13.98 -21.23 -0.93
N LYS A 97 12.65 -21.16 -0.81
CA LYS A 97 11.82 -22.24 -0.27
C LYS A 97 11.72 -23.44 -1.22
N TYR A 98 12.07 -23.29 -2.51
CA TYR A 98 12.28 -24.40 -3.46
C TYR A 98 13.58 -25.21 -3.21
N SER A 99 14.18 -25.09 -2.04
CA SER A 99 15.34 -25.90 -1.64
C SER A 99 14.94 -27.04 -0.72
N GLU A 100 15.57 -28.21 -0.91
CA GLU A 100 15.38 -29.38 -0.04
C GLU A 100 15.64 -29.04 1.44
N ALA A 101 16.65 -28.18 1.69
CA ALA A 101 16.99 -27.73 3.03
C ALA A 101 15.83 -26.97 3.70
N PHE A 102 15.13 -26.10 2.96
CA PHE A 102 13.99 -25.36 3.50
C PHE A 102 12.80 -26.28 3.74
N GLN A 103 12.49 -27.19 2.82
CA GLN A 103 11.38 -28.14 3.02
C GLN A 103 11.63 -29.04 4.24
N LYS A 104 12.86 -29.52 4.47
CA LYS A 104 13.22 -30.24 5.71
C LYS A 104 12.99 -29.41 6.97
N ARG A 105 13.21 -28.10 6.92
CA ARG A 105 12.93 -27.18 8.04
C ARG A 105 11.43 -27.09 8.33
N LEU A 106 10.58 -27.01 7.32
CA LEU A 106 9.12 -27.05 7.51
C LEU A 106 8.67 -28.36 8.19
N HIS A 107 9.34 -29.46 7.88
CA HIS A 107 9.12 -30.78 8.50
C HIS A 107 9.82 -30.97 9.87
N GLY A 108 10.35 -29.90 10.48
CA GLY A 108 10.86 -29.93 11.85
C GLY A 108 12.38 -29.96 12.02
N SER A 109 13.17 -29.84 10.94
CA SER A 109 14.62 -29.61 11.09
C SER A 109 14.89 -28.26 11.79
N LEU A 110 15.88 -28.26 12.69
CA LEU A 110 16.34 -27.07 13.41
C LEU A 110 17.39 -26.25 12.63
N ASP A 111 17.79 -26.72 11.45
CA ASP A 111 18.78 -26.05 10.62
C ASP A 111 18.26 -24.68 10.15
N ARG A 112 19.10 -23.66 10.32
CA ARG A 112 18.79 -22.32 9.80
C ARG A 112 19.05 -22.29 8.30
N VAL A 113 18.02 -21.91 7.54
CA VAL A 113 18.09 -21.79 6.08
C VAL A 113 17.80 -20.34 5.69
N ASP A 114 18.67 -19.74 4.89
CA ASP A 114 18.48 -18.41 4.29
C ASP A 114 17.69 -18.57 2.99
N HIS A 115 16.37 -18.40 3.06
CA HIS A 115 15.49 -18.50 1.90
C HIS A 115 15.35 -17.17 1.14
N SER A 116 15.47 -16.04 1.86
CA SER A 116 15.29 -14.68 1.32
C SER A 116 16.34 -14.25 0.28
N THR A 117 17.54 -14.82 0.31
CA THR A 117 18.63 -14.38 -0.58
C THR A 117 18.51 -14.92 -2.01
N ALA A 118 17.82 -16.04 -2.20
CA ALA A 118 17.76 -16.74 -3.49
C ALA A 118 17.16 -15.89 -4.62
N GLY A 119 15.99 -15.30 -4.38
CA GLY A 119 15.31 -14.45 -5.36
C GLY A 119 16.10 -13.19 -5.69
N ALA A 120 16.70 -12.55 -4.68
CA ALA A 120 17.53 -11.35 -4.86
C ALA A 120 18.76 -11.62 -5.75
N VAL A 121 19.38 -12.80 -5.62
CA VAL A 121 20.50 -13.21 -6.50
C VAL A 121 19.99 -13.47 -7.92
N ILE A 122 18.91 -14.22 -8.07
CA ILE A 122 18.38 -14.62 -9.39
C ILE A 122 17.94 -13.42 -10.22
N ILE A 123 17.24 -12.46 -9.62
CA ILE A 123 16.79 -11.28 -10.37
C ILE A 123 17.98 -10.45 -10.86
N LYS A 124 19.04 -10.28 -10.06
CA LYS A 124 20.26 -9.56 -10.49
C LYS A 124 21.00 -10.30 -11.62
N GLN A 125 20.89 -11.61 -11.71
CA GLN A 125 21.48 -12.41 -12.79
C GLN A 125 20.66 -12.37 -14.08
N ARG A 126 19.34 -12.27 -13.98
CA ARG A 126 18.40 -12.34 -15.13
C ARG A 126 17.91 -11.00 -15.64
N ALA A 127 18.11 -9.91 -14.91
CA ALA A 127 17.67 -8.59 -15.33
C ALA A 127 18.39 -8.13 -16.60
N SER A 128 17.62 -7.56 -17.53
CA SER A 128 18.15 -6.90 -18.73
C SER A 128 19.03 -5.71 -18.37
N THR A 129 19.93 -5.33 -19.27
CA THR A 129 20.83 -4.17 -19.07
C THR A 129 20.09 -2.83 -19.03
N GLY A 130 20.72 -1.79 -18.49
CA GLY A 130 20.18 -0.43 -18.53
C GLY A 130 19.17 -0.16 -17.42
N GLY A 131 18.01 0.42 -17.77
CA GLY A 131 16.98 0.80 -16.80
C GLY A 131 16.44 -0.38 -15.99
N ASP A 132 16.17 -1.50 -16.65
CA ASP A 132 15.66 -2.71 -15.99
C ASP A 132 16.63 -3.24 -14.92
N ALA A 133 17.94 -3.17 -15.15
CA ALA A 133 18.94 -3.55 -14.16
C ALA A 133 18.90 -2.69 -12.89
N ALA A 134 18.51 -1.42 -13.00
CA ALA A 134 18.36 -0.52 -11.87
C ALA A 134 17.10 -0.88 -11.06
N ILE A 135 15.96 -1.12 -11.71
CA ILE A 135 14.74 -1.53 -11.02
C ILE A 135 14.88 -2.92 -10.40
N ALA A 136 15.52 -3.86 -11.11
CA ALA A 136 15.86 -5.17 -10.56
C ALA A 136 16.72 -5.10 -9.30
N GLU A 137 17.53 -4.03 -9.14
CA GLU A 137 18.27 -3.80 -7.90
C GLU A 137 17.35 -3.39 -6.74
N LEU A 138 16.37 -2.51 -6.99
CA LEU A 138 15.36 -2.16 -6.00
C LEU A 138 14.52 -3.38 -5.59
N VAL A 139 14.13 -4.20 -6.56
CA VAL A 139 13.41 -5.46 -6.29
C VAL A 139 14.29 -6.42 -5.49
N ALA A 140 15.60 -6.50 -5.77
CA ALA A 140 16.53 -7.31 -4.97
C ALA A 140 16.65 -6.79 -3.53
N PHE A 141 16.63 -5.47 -3.30
CA PHE A 141 16.53 -4.90 -1.94
C PHE A 141 15.25 -5.34 -1.24
N ALA A 142 14.11 -5.23 -1.91
CA ALA A 142 12.82 -5.63 -1.36
C ALA A 142 12.82 -7.12 -0.97
N ILE A 143 13.23 -8.00 -1.89
CA ILE A 143 13.32 -9.45 -1.65
C ILE A 143 14.30 -9.76 -0.52
N ALA A 144 15.50 -9.16 -0.49
CA ALA A 144 16.46 -9.47 0.56
C ALA A 144 16.00 -8.97 1.95
N GLY A 145 15.15 -7.95 1.98
CA GLY A 145 14.72 -7.27 3.20
C GLY A 145 13.37 -7.71 3.76
N HIS A 146 12.55 -8.50 3.05
CA HIS A 146 11.14 -8.74 3.40
C HIS A 146 10.85 -9.27 4.83
N HIS A 147 11.86 -9.82 5.53
CA HIS A 147 11.73 -10.20 6.94
C HIS A 147 12.55 -9.35 7.94
N ALA A 148 13.50 -8.54 7.47
CA ALA A 148 14.49 -7.88 8.32
C ALA A 148 14.57 -6.35 8.11
N GLY A 149 13.79 -5.81 7.17
CA GLY A 149 13.89 -4.43 6.72
C GLY A 149 14.93 -4.24 5.62
N LEU A 150 14.94 -3.03 5.05
CA LEU A 150 15.85 -2.67 3.97
C LEU A 150 17.28 -2.47 4.49
N ALA A 151 18.21 -3.26 3.95
CA ALA A 151 19.62 -3.15 4.26
C ALA A 151 20.28 -1.98 3.51
N ASP A 152 21.42 -1.52 4.03
CA ASP A 152 22.31 -0.66 3.27
C ASP A 152 22.81 -1.36 2.00
N ARG A 153 23.19 -0.56 0.99
CA ARG A 153 23.78 -1.07 -0.27
C ARG A 153 25.13 -1.76 -0.04
N THR A 154 25.94 -1.21 0.86
CA THR A 154 27.32 -1.64 1.11
C THR A 154 27.60 -1.71 2.61
N GLY A 155 28.65 -2.43 3.00
CA GLY A 155 29.00 -2.61 4.41
C GLY A 155 28.51 -3.94 4.96
N ARG A 156 28.61 -4.10 6.28
CA ARG A 156 28.27 -5.36 6.95
C ARG A 156 26.76 -5.61 6.87
N SER A 157 26.36 -6.83 6.55
CA SER A 157 24.96 -7.24 6.38
C SER A 157 24.21 -6.51 5.26
N SER A 158 24.94 -5.87 4.34
CA SER A 158 24.38 -5.15 3.19
C SER A 158 23.81 -6.06 2.10
N LEU A 159 23.02 -5.48 1.19
CA LEU A 159 22.60 -6.18 -0.03
C LEU A 159 23.83 -6.70 -0.81
N GLY A 160 24.89 -5.89 -0.93
CA GLY A 160 26.10 -6.28 -1.63
C GLY A 160 26.82 -7.51 -1.05
N GLU A 161 26.75 -7.73 0.27
CA GLU A 161 27.25 -8.97 0.89
C GLU A 161 26.30 -10.14 0.65
N ARG A 162 24.98 -9.92 0.79
CA ARG A 162 23.96 -10.94 0.55
C ARG A 162 24.03 -11.51 -0.86
N LEU A 163 24.16 -10.64 -1.88
CA LEU A 163 24.23 -11.06 -3.28
C LEU A 163 25.47 -11.90 -3.64
N LYS A 164 26.50 -11.90 -2.78
CA LYS A 164 27.70 -12.73 -2.95
C LYS A 164 27.58 -14.10 -2.26
N LYS A 165 26.55 -14.31 -1.44
CA LYS A 165 26.36 -15.57 -0.74
C LYS A 165 26.09 -16.69 -1.74
N LYS A 166 26.60 -17.88 -1.42
CA LYS A 166 26.20 -19.10 -2.11
C LYS A 166 24.82 -19.50 -1.63
N VAL A 167 23.85 -19.47 -2.55
CA VAL A 167 22.47 -19.91 -2.29
C VAL A 167 22.41 -21.44 -2.36
N ALA A 168 21.51 -22.04 -1.58
CA ALA A 168 21.21 -23.46 -1.69
C ALA A 168 20.70 -23.80 -3.12
N PRO A 169 20.98 -25.01 -3.64
CA PRO A 169 20.38 -25.45 -4.90
C PRO A 169 18.86 -25.40 -4.80
N LEU A 170 18.23 -24.83 -5.83
CA LEU A 170 16.78 -24.77 -5.98
C LEU A 170 16.35 -25.85 -6.97
N ASP A 171 15.19 -26.46 -6.73
CA ASP A 171 14.54 -27.30 -7.72
C ASP A 171 14.07 -26.43 -8.91
N LEU A 172 14.35 -26.84 -10.15
CA LEU A 172 14.05 -26.01 -11.34
C LEU A 172 12.55 -25.94 -11.67
N VAL A 173 11.68 -26.68 -10.99
CA VAL A 173 10.23 -26.66 -11.19
C VAL A 173 9.64 -25.25 -11.07
N TRP A 174 10.24 -24.38 -10.23
CA TRP A 174 9.80 -23.00 -10.05
C TRP A 174 9.77 -22.21 -11.37
N GLU A 175 10.69 -22.49 -12.31
CA GLU A 175 10.73 -21.76 -13.59
C GLU A 175 9.44 -21.94 -14.39
N THR A 176 8.82 -23.12 -14.26
CA THR A 176 7.56 -23.43 -14.91
C THR A 176 6.34 -23.10 -14.07
N GLU A 177 6.43 -23.18 -12.74
CA GLU A 177 5.31 -22.90 -11.85
C GLU A 177 5.00 -21.41 -11.74
N ILE A 178 6.03 -20.56 -11.62
CA ILE A 178 5.85 -19.11 -11.42
C ILE A 178 6.22 -18.26 -12.64
N ALA A 179 7.00 -18.82 -13.59
CA ALA A 179 7.33 -18.22 -14.89
C ALA A 179 7.62 -16.70 -14.87
N PRO A 180 8.66 -16.22 -14.15
CA PRO A 180 8.86 -14.79 -13.94
C PRO A 180 9.38 -14.08 -15.19
N ASP A 181 8.79 -12.92 -15.49
CA ASP A 181 9.24 -11.99 -16.52
C ASP A 181 10.13 -10.89 -15.91
N THR A 182 11.39 -10.82 -16.34
CA THR A 182 12.39 -9.85 -15.86
C THR A 182 12.58 -8.66 -16.81
N THR A 183 11.67 -8.45 -17.76
CA THR A 183 11.80 -7.45 -18.83
C THR A 183 10.78 -6.32 -18.71
N GLY A 184 11.18 -5.12 -19.14
CA GLY A 184 10.32 -3.93 -19.12
C GLY A 184 9.95 -3.54 -17.70
N LEU A 185 10.93 -3.60 -16.79
CA LEU A 185 10.76 -3.26 -15.37
C LEU A 185 10.81 -1.76 -15.13
N MET A 186 11.51 -1.00 -15.99
CA MET A 186 11.57 0.45 -15.89
C MET A 186 10.18 1.07 -16.09
N PRO A 187 9.59 1.69 -15.05
CA PRO A 187 8.31 2.38 -15.17
C PRO A 187 8.41 3.67 -15.98
N ALA A 188 7.27 4.11 -16.49
CA ALA A 188 7.12 5.41 -17.15
C ALA A 188 6.91 6.53 -16.11
N PHE A 189 7.94 6.88 -15.33
CA PHE A 189 7.88 8.06 -14.44
C PHE A 189 8.84 9.16 -14.88
N GLU A 190 8.45 10.41 -14.59
CA GLU A 190 9.30 11.59 -14.81
C GLU A 190 10.43 11.62 -13.78
N ARG A 191 11.64 11.33 -14.25
CA ARG A 191 12.85 11.46 -13.43
C ARG A 191 13.24 12.93 -13.30
N SER A 192 13.51 13.36 -12.07
CA SER A 192 14.05 14.71 -11.84
C SER A 192 15.39 14.90 -12.56
N CYS A 193 15.60 16.09 -13.13
CA CYS A 193 16.90 16.50 -13.67
C CYS A 193 17.90 16.83 -12.56
N ASP A 194 17.43 17.09 -11.34
CA ASP A 194 18.30 17.30 -10.17
C ASP A 194 18.83 15.94 -9.67
N PRO A 195 20.17 15.75 -9.58
CA PRO A 195 20.74 14.46 -9.20
C PRO A 195 20.36 13.99 -7.78
N ALA A 196 20.24 14.90 -6.82
CA ALA A 196 19.89 14.55 -5.45
C ALA A 196 18.43 14.12 -5.36
N MET A 197 17.53 14.86 -6.02
CA MET A 197 16.12 14.50 -6.12
C MET A 197 15.92 13.20 -6.89
N ALA A 198 16.67 12.96 -7.97
CA ALA A 198 16.61 11.70 -8.71
C ALA A 198 17.05 10.50 -7.85
N ALA A 199 18.11 10.67 -7.04
CA ALA A 199 18.54 9.64 -6.10
C ALA A 199 17.49 9.39 -5.01
N PHE A 200 16.88 10.45 -4.49
CA PHE A 200 15.77 10.36 -3.54
C PHE A 200 14.57 9.63 -4.14
N GLN A 201 14.11 10.02 -5.34
CA GLN A 201 13.01 9.35 -6.06
C GLN A 201 13.28 7.85 -6.21
N PHE A 202 14.50 7.48 -6.60
CA PHE A 202 14.89 6.08 -6.78
C PHE A 202 14.90 5.30 -5.46
N GLY A 203 15.48 5.88 -4.40
CA GLY A 203 15.49 5.26 -3.07
C GLY A 203 14.10 5.17 -2.43
N PHE A 204 13.24 6.15 -2.69
CA PHE A 204 11.85 6.15 -2.25
C PHE A 204 11.03 5.10 -3.02
N LEU A 205 11.24 4.96 -4.33
CA LEU A 205 10.62 3.89 -5.10
C LEU A 205 10.99 2.50 -4.57
N GLY A 206 12.24 2.29 -4.16
CA GLY A 206 12.66 1.05 -3.49
C GLY A 206 11.86 0.75 -2.22
N ARG A 207 11.56 1.77 -1.41
CA ARG A 207 10.69 1.63 -0.22
C ARG A 207 9.26 1.30 -0.60
N MET A 208 8.72 1.93 -1.65
CA MET A 208 7.37 1.63 -2.13
C MET A 208 7.25 0.19 -2.65
N ILE A 209 8.24 -0.30 -3.40
CA ILE A 209 8.28 -1.70 -3.86
C ILE A 209 8.36 -2.66 -2.67
N PHE A 210 9.21 -2.36 -1.69
CA PHE A 210 9.33 -3.14 -0.47
C PHE A 210 8.02 -3.17 0.34
N SER A 211 7.37 -2.03 0.51
CA SER A 211 6.07 -1.92 1.19
C SER A 211 5.00 -2.76 0.48
N CYS A 212 4.91 -2.68 -0.86
CA CYS A 212 3.97 -3.51 -1.62
C CYS A 212 4.23 -5.01 -1.43
N LEU A 213 5.51 -5.42 -1.44
CA LEU A 213 5.87 -6.82 -1.24
C LEU A 213 5.48 -7.31 0.15
N VAL A 214 5.87 -6.57 1.20
CA VAL A 214 5.62 -6.97 2.58
C VAL A 214 4.11 -7.04 2.83
N ASP A 215 3.35 -6.02 2.46
CA ASP A 215 1.90 -6.04 2.68
C ASP A 215 1.22 -7.19 1.91
N ALA A 216 1.68 -7.49 0.69
CA ALA A 216 1.16 -8.60 -0.09
C ALA A 216 1.48 -9.99 0.51
N ASP A 217 2.69 -10.18 1.05
CA ASP A 217 3.12 -11.44 1.69
C ASP A 217 2.27 -11.73 2.95
N TYR A 218 2.10 -10.70 3.79
CA TYR A 218 1.28 -10.80 4.99
C TYR A 218 -0.20 -11.06 4.68
N ARG A 219 -0.78 -10.31 3.72
CA ARG A 219 -2.19 -10.45 3.35
C ARG A 219 -2.52 -11.79 2.72
N ASP A 220 -1.65 -12.31 1.87
CA ASP A 220 -1.84 -13.64 1.29
C ASP A 220 -1.82 -14.73 2.36
N THR A 221 -0.80 -14.70 3.24
CA THR A 221 -0.70 -15.63 4.37
C THR A 221 -1.93 -15.57 5.28
N GLU A 222 -2.38 -14.37 5.64
CA GLU A 222 -3.58 -14.19 6.47
C GLU A 222 -4.83 -14.72 5.79
N THR A 223 -5.04 -14.38 4.52
CA THR A 223 -6.21 -14.81 3.73
C THR A 223 -6.28 -16.32 3.65
N TYR A 224 -5.15 -16.98 3.35
CA TYR A 224 -5.09 -18.43 3.25
C TYR A 224 -5.49 -19.11 4.57
N PHE A 225 -4.89 -18.69 5.69
CA PHE A 225 -5.18 -19.32 6.97
C PHE A 225 -6.56 -18.92 7.56
N ALA A 226 -7.07 -17.73 7.26
CA ALA A 226 -8.44 -17.34 7.62
C ALA A 226 -9.46 -18.21 6.87
N ALA A 227 -9.25 -18.43 5.57
CA ALA A 227 -10.11 -19.30 4.77
C ALA A 227 -10.15 -20.74 5.31
N LEU A 228 -9.00 -21.28 5.76
CA LEU A 228 -8.94 -22.60 6.41
C LEU A 228 -9.75 -22.67 7.71
N ARG A 229 -9.87 -21.55 8.44
CA ARG A 229 -10.69 -21.47 9.67
C ARG A 229 -12.15 -21.12 9.40
N GLY A 230 -12.52 -20.83 8.14
CA GLY A 230 -13.85 -20.33 7.80
C GLY A 230 -14.11 -18.91 8.31
N GLU A 231 -13.04 -18.14 8.53
CA GLU A 231 -13.08 -16.75 9.00
C GLU A 231 -12.94 -15.80 7.81
N MET A 232 -13.61 -14.64 7.88
CA MET A 232 -13.29 -13.52 6.99
C MET A 232 -12.12 -12.73 7.59
N PRO A 233 -11.17 -12.23 6.78
CA PRO A 233 -10.11 -11.36 7.27
C PRO A 233 -10.68 -10.14 8.02
N ALA A 234 -10.07 -9.77 9.15
CA ALA A 234 -10.62 -8.75 10.05
C ALA A 234 -10.51 -7.30 9.52
N ARG A 235 -9.92 -7.10 8.34
CA ARG A 235 -9.39 -5.82 7.83
C ARG A 235 -10.24 -5.07 6.81
N GLU A 236 -11.53 -5.37 6.67
CA GLU A 236 -12.35 -4.67 5.68
C GLU A 236 -12.87 -3.33 6.22
N TRP A 237 -12.34 -2.24 5.63
CA TRP A 237 -12.97 -0.93 5.63
C TRP A 237 -13.54 -0.66 4.24
N PRO A 238 -14.65 0.09 4.14
CA PRO A 238 -15.14 0.55 2.85
C PRO A 238 -14.13 1.49 2.19
N ALA A 239 -14.04 1.43 0.86
CA ALA A 239 -13.20 2.35 0.11
C ALA A 239 -13.75 3.77 0.26
N LEU A 240 -12.87 4.78 0.40
CA LEU A 240 -13.32 6.17 0.57
C LEU A 240 -14.21 6.60 -0.61
N GLU A 241 -13.89 6.21 -1.84
CA GLU A 241 -14.69 6.57 -3.01
C GLU A 241 -16.15 6.08 -2.93
N GLU A 242 -16.40 4.97 -2.23
CA GLU A 242 -17.75 4.38 -2.09
C GLU A 242 -18.60 5.11 -1.05
N ILE A 243 -17.96 5.70 -0.03
CA ILE A 243 -18.65 6.29 1.12
C ILE A 243 -18.56 7.81 1.19
N VAL A 244 -17.68 8.45 0.40
CA VAL A 244 -17.37 9.89 0.51
C VAL A 244 -18.62 10.76 0.36
N ASP A 245 -19.56 10.39 -0.50
CA ASP A 245 -20.83 11.09 -0.65
C ASP A 245 -21.65 11.09 0.65
N GLY A 246 -21.74 9.93 1.31
CA GLY A 246 -22.42 9.81 2.60
C GLY A 246 -21.69 10.58 3.71
N LEU A 247 -20.36 10.60 3.68
CA LEU A 247 -19.55 11.37 4.62
C LEU A 247 -19.74 12.89 4.45
N ILE A 248 -19.85 13.38 3.20
CA ILE A 248 -20.16 14.79 2.92
C ILE A 248 -21.54 15.15 3.45
N VAL A 249 -22.55 14.30 3.24
CA VAL A 249 -23.91 14.53 3.77
C VAL A 249 -23.90 14.60 5.31
N LYS A 250 -23.19 13.69 5.98
CA LYS A 250 -23.03 13.72 7.43
C LYS A 250 -22.33 15.00 7.90
N PHE A 251 -21.26 15.39 7.21
CA PHE A 251 -20.53 16.63 7.48
C PHE A 251 -21.44 17.87 7.33
N ASP A 252 -22.20 17.97 6.25
CA ASP A 252 -23.09 19.09 5.98
C ASP A 252 -24.20 19.18 7.04
N SER A 253 -24.82 18.04 7.39
CA SER A 253 -25.83 17.99 8.47
C SER A 253 -25.25 18.45 9.81
N PHE A 254 -24.04 18.00 10.16
CA PHE A 254 -23.37 18.43 11.38
C PHE A 254 -23.10 19.95 11.37
N MET A 255 -22.66 20.49 10.24
CA MET A 255 -22.39 21.92 10.08
C MET A 255 -23.66 22.77 10.19
N ASP A 256 -24.78 22.29 9.65
CA ASP A 256 -26.08 22.95 9.73
C ASP A 256 -26.60 22.97 11.18
N ASP A 257 -26.52 21.85 11.89
CA ASP A 257 -26.91 21.75 13.31
C ASP A 257 -26.05 22.66 14.19
N LEU A 258 -24.73 22.68 13.96
CA LEU A 258 -23.80 23.54 14.67
C LEU A 258 -24.12 25.03 14.45
N GLN A 259 -24.53 25.40 13.24
CA GLN A 259 -24.94 26.76 12.92
C GLN A 259 -26.26 27.13 13.60
N ALA A 260 -27.27 26.25 13.51
CA ALA A 260 -28.59 26.46 14.10
C ALA A 260 -28.53 26.58 15.64
N GLY A 261 -27.63 25.83 16.29
CA GLY A 261 -27.40 25.89 17.74
C GLY A 261 -26.53 27.07 18.21
N SER A 262 -25.95 27.84 17.28
CA SER A 262 -25.01 28.92 17.61
C SER A 262 -25.63 30.31 17.45
N ALA A 263 -25.32 31.22 18.36
CA ALA A 263 -25.67 32.64 18.17
C ALA A 263 -24.88 33.21 16.97
N SER A 264 -25.56 34.01 16.14
CA SER A 264 -24.89 34.79 15.09
C SER A 264 -23.95 35.79 15.77
N THR A 265 -22.66 35.60 15.57
CA THR A 265 -21.59 36.47 16.06
C THR A 265 -20.62 36.72 14.91
N ASP A 266 -19.95 37.86 14.89
CA ASP A 266 -18.97 38.19 13.84
C ASP A 266 -17.93 37.05 13.63
N VAL A 267 -17.58 36.35 14.71
CA VAL A 267 -16.64 35.20 14.67
C VAL A 267 -17.27 33.99 13.98
N ASN A 268 -18.53 33.66 14.28
CA ASN A 268 -19.21 32.54 13.64
C ASN A 268 -19.51 32.84 12.17
N ASP A 269 -19.79 34.09 11.82
CA ASP A 269 -20.00 34.53 10.46
C ASP A 269 -18.70 34.38 9.65
N LEU A 270 -17.57 34.85 10.20
CA LEU A 270 -16.26 34.66 9.59
C LEU A 270 -15.88 33.18 9.43
N ARG A 271 -16.23 32.31 10.40
CA ARG A 271 -16.01 30.86 10.28
C ARG A 271 -16.79 30.26 9.12
N ARG A 272 -18.04 30.68 8.90
CA ARG A 272 -18.84 30.22 7.75
C ARG A 272 -18.24 30.68 6.44
N ASP A 273 -17.80 31.94 6.37
CA ASP A 273 -17.16 32.49 5.17
C ASP A 273 -15.86 31.75 4.84
N VAL A 274 -15.03 31.45 5.85
CA VAL A 274 -13.80 30.66 5.71
C VAL A 274 -14.11 29.25 5.19
N LEU A 275 -15.09 28.56 5.77
CA LEU A 275 -15.49 27.23 5.33
C LEU A 275 -15.95 27.25 3.86
N ALA A 276 -16.86 28.16 3.52
CA ALA A 276 -17.40 28.29 2.17
C ALA A 276 -16.31 28.61 1.14
N HIS A 277 -15.40 29.53 1.47
CA HIS A 277 -14.28 29.90 0.60
C HIS A 277 -13.34 28.73 0.33
N VAL A 278 -12.99 27.98 1.39
CA VAL A 278 -12.06 26.85 1.29
C VAL A 278 -12.68 25.69 0.51
N ARG A 279 -13.95 25.34 0.77
CA ARG A 279 -14.66 24.28 0.02
C ARG A 279 -14.83 24.64 -1.46
N ALA A 280 -15.04 25.91 -1.80
CA ALA A 280 -15.09 26.36 -3.20
C ALA A 280 -13.77 26.10 -3.98
N GLY A 281 -12.64 25.89 -3.27
CA GLY A 281 -11.36 25.52 -3.86
C GLY A 281 -11.18 24.02 -4.09
N ALA A 282 -12.11 23.16 -3.71
CA ALA A 282 -11.95 21.70 -3.79
C ALA A 282 -11.73 21.18 -5.23
N ASP A 283 -12.22 21.91 -6.24
CA ASP A 283 -12.05 21.58 -7.66
C ASP A 283 -10.65 21.90 -8.22
N MET A 284 -9.79 22.57 -7.45
CA MET A 284 -8.43 22.88 -7.87
C MET A 284 -7.62 21.59 -8.17
N PRO A 285 -6.64 21.63 -9.08
CA PRO A 285 -5.78 20.48 -9.35
C PRO A 285 -5.07 19.99 -8.08
N ARG A 286 -4.85 18.68 -7.99
CA ARG A 286 -4.08 18.05 -6.90
C ARG A 286 -2.74 18.77 -6.69
N GLY A 287 -2.42 19.10 -5.45
CA GLY A 287 -1.19 19.82 -5.13
C GLY A 287 -1.09 20.19 -3.66
N PHE A 288 -0.21 21.14 -3.37
CA PHE A 288 -0.01 21.67 -2.02
C PHE A 288 -0.85 22.92 -1.80
N PHE A 289 -1.60 22.95 -0.70
CA PHE A 289 -2.45 24.05 -0.30
C PHE A 289 -2.07 24.52 1.10
N THR A 290 -2.19 25.83 1.36
CA THR A 290 -1.92 26.43 2.66
C THR A 290 -3.17 27.11 3.18
N LEU A 291 -3.64 26.71 4.36
CA LEU A 291 -4.75 27.34 5.07
C LEU A 291 -4.21 28.21 6.22
N THR A 292 -4.17 29.53 6.02
CA THR A 292 -3.72 30.49 7.05
C THR A 292 -4.92 31.15 7.73
N VAL A 293 -5.32 30.59 8.87
CA VAL A 293 -6.45 31.09 9.68
C VAL A 293 -6.01 31.17 11.15
N PRO A 294 -6.36 32.23 11.90
CA PRO A 294 -6.02 32.34 13.32
C PRO A 294 -6.57 31.19 14.17
N THR A 295 -6.05 31.03 15.38
CA THR A 295 -6.61 30.09 16.37
C THR A 295 -8.08 30.40 16.62
N GLY A 296 -8.89 29.35 16.79
CA GLY A 296 -10.33 29.49 16.91
C GLY A 296 -11.07 29.78 15.60
N GLY A 297 -10.41 30.01 14.46
CA GLY A 297 -11.09 30.28 13.17
C GLY A 297 -11.64 29.05 12.43
N GLY A 298 -11.82 27.90 13.10
CA GLY A 298 -12.48 26.74 12.49
C GLY A 298 -11.61 25.88 11.56
N LYS A 299 -10.28 25.94 11.68
CA LYS A 299 -9.33 25.21 10.81
C LYS A 299 -9.64 23.72 10.67
N THR A 300 -9.89 23.02 11.78
CA THR A 300 -10.09 21.56 11.82
C THR A 300 -11.24 21.12 10.92
N LEU A 301 -12.46 21.64 11.16
CA LEU A 301 -13.63 21.29 10.35
C LEU A 301 -13.51 21.84 8.91
N THR A 302 -12.90 23.01 8.73
CA THR A 302 -12.66 23.58 7.40
C THR A 302 -11.76 22.69 6.55
N SER A 303 -10.66 22.20 7.12
CA SER A 303 -9.75 21.29 6.42
C SER A 303 -10.39 19.93 6.14
N LEU A 304 -11.24 19.42 7.04
CA LEU A 304 -11.97 18.18 6.80
C LEU A 304 -12.98 18.33 5.65
N GLY A 305 -13.77 19.40 5.64
CA GLY A 305 -14.73 19.67 4.57
C GLY A 305 -14.06 19.77 3.20
N PHE A 306 -12.93 20.51 3.11
CA PHE A 306 -12.13 20.54 1.90
C PHE A 306 -11.60 19.17 1.49
N ALA A 307 -11.07 18.39 2.44
CA ALA A 307 -10.51 17.08 2.16
C ALA A 307 -11.57 16.12 1.61
N LEU A 308 -12.79 16.14 2.14
CA LEU A 308 -13.91 15.33 1.66
C LEU A 308 -14.31 15.71 0.22
N ASP A 309 -14.53 17.00 -0.04
CA ASP A 309 -14.90 17.48 -1.37
C ASP A 309 -13.79 17.22 -2.41
N HIS A 310 -12.53 17.47 -2.03
CA HIS A 310 -11.37 17.26 -2.90
C HIS A 310 -11.13 15.77 -3.16
N ALA A 311 -11.28 14.91 -2.15
CA ALA A 311 -11.19 13.47 -2.32
C ALA A 311 -12.25 12.94 -3.28
N LYS A 312 -13.51 13.38 -3.11
CA LYS A 312 -14.59 13.04 -4.05
C LYS A 312 -14.26 13.50 -5.47
N ARG A 313 -13.79 14.75 -5.62
CA ARG A 313 -13.54 15.34 -6.94
C ARG A 313 -12.46 14.61 -7.74
N HIS A 314 -11.42 14.16 -7.04
CA HIS A 314 -10.22 13.58 -7.66
C HIS A 314 -10.11 12.06 -7.50
N GLY A 315 -11.13 11.40 -6.94
CA GLY A 315 -11.11 9.96 -6.67
C GLY A 315 -9.93 9.56 -5.78
N LEU A 316 -9.73 10.28 -4.68
CA LEU A 316 -8.67 9.94 -3.72
C LEU A 316 -9.18 8.86 -2.78
N SER A 317 -8.34 7.87 -2.54
CA SER A 317 -8.68 6.68 -1.75
C SER A 317 -8.62 6.88 -0.24
N ARG A 318 -8.01 7.97 0.24
CA ARG A 318 -7.77 8.17 1.68
C ARG A 318 -7.56 9.63 2.07
N ILE A 319 -7.98 9.97 3.29
CA ILE A 319 -7.65 11.22 3.98
C ILE A 319 -6.76 10.90 5.18
N ILE A 320 -5.57 11.50 5.23
CA ILE A 320 -4.64 11.37 6.37
C ILE A 320 -4.50 12.75 7.03
N TYR A 321 -4.91 12.85 8.28
CA TYR A 321 -4.84 14.05 9.10
C TYR A 321 -3.69 13.94 10.10
N ALA A 322 -2.56 14.57 9.78
CA ALA A 322 -1.36 14.55 10.60
C ALA A 322 -1.28 15.80 11.50
N ILE A 323 -1.12 15.57 12.81
CA ILE A 323 -1.04 16.63 13.83
C ILE A 323 0.33 16.70 14.52
N PRO A 324 0.77 17.89 14.97
CA PRO A 324 2.10 18.06 15.53
C PRO A 324 2.26 17.52 16.96
N PHE A 325 1.19 17.43 17.76
CA PHE A 325 1.25 17.04 19.15
C PHE A 325 0.26 15.93 19.46
N THR A 326 0.66 14.94 20.26
CA THR A 326 -0.22 13.86 20.72
C THR A 326 -1.34 14.37 21.62
N SER A 327 -1.13 15.45 22.38
CA SER A 327 -2.13 15.97 23.33
C SER A 327 -3.44 16.47 22.71
N ILE A 328 -3.50 16.61 21.38
CA ILE A 328 -4.69 17.07 20.65
C ILE A 328 -5.30 15.98 19.76
N ILE A 329 -4.76 14.75 19.78
CA ILE A 329 -5.23 13.67 18.92
C ILE A 329 -6.60 13.18 19.33
N ASP A 330 -6.80 12.87 20.62
CA ASP A 330 -8.08 12.42 21.16
C ASP A 330 -9.20 13.43 20.87
N GLN A 331 -8.90 14.73 20.99
CA GLN A 331 -9.85 15.79 20.69
C GLN A 331 -10.21 15.82 19.20
N THR A 332 -9.22 15.65 18.32
CA THR A 332 -9.42 15.64 16.87
C THR A 332 -10.23 14.41 16.44
N VAL A 333 -9.86 13.23 16.95
CA VAL A 333 -10.58 11.97 16.70
C VAL A 333 -12.02 12.09 17.19
N SER A 334 -12.24 12.57 18.42
CA SER A 334 -13.59 12.77 18.96
C SER A 334 -14.41 13.75 18.11
N THR A 335 -13.77 14.82 17.60
CA THR A 335 -14.43 15.77 16.70
C THR A 335 -14.82 15.11 15.40
N PHE A 336 -13.92 14.36 14.76
CA PHE A 336 -14.21 13.68 13.50
C PHE A 336 -15.23 12.55 13.67
N ALA A 337 -15.17 11.79 14.76
CA ALA A 337 -16.13 10.74 15.07
C ALA A 337 -17.54 11.30 15.29
N ALA A 338 -17.65 12.46 15.95
CA ALA A 338 -18.93 13.15 16.12
C ALA A 338 -19.53 13.63 14.77
N VAL A 339 -18.68 13.90 13.79
CA VAL A 339 -19.10 14.39 12.46
C VAL A 339 -19.41 13.24 11.50
N LEU A 340 -18.58 12.20 11.48
CA LEU A 340 -18.57 11.18 10.42
C LEU A 340 -19.04 9.79 10.90
N GLY A 341 -18.92 9.51 12.20
CA GLY A 341 -18.99 8.17 12.79
C GLY A 341 -17.58 7.63 13.09
N ASP A 342 -17.48 6.87 14.19
CA ASP A 342 -16.22 6.28 14.67
C ASP A 342 -15.71 5.15 13.77
N GLU A 343 -16.61 4.48 13.05
CA GLU A 343 -16.31 3.27 12.26
C GLU A 343 -15.41 3.51 11.04
N TYR A 344 -15.23 4.77 10.61
CA TYR A 344 -14.40 5.15 9.46
C TYR A 344 -13.01 5.67 9.85
N ILE A 345 -12.72 5.78 11.14
CA ILE A 345 -11.55 6.51 11.66
C ILE A 345 -10.55 5.54 12.27
N LEU A 346 -9.32 5.59 11.76
CA LEU A 346 -8.17 4.99 12.42
C LEU A 346 -7.35 6.06 13.12
N GLU A 347 -7.29 5.98 14.44
CA GLU A 347 -6.34 6.72 15.26
C GLU A 347 -5.01 5.94 15.31
N HIS A 348 -3.89 6.56 14.96
CA HIS A 348 -2.57 5.91 14.98
C HIS A 348 -1.49 6.87 15.49
N HIS A 349 -1.01 6.63 16.71
CA HIS A 349 0.18 7.28 17.28
C HIS A 349 0.81 6.40 18.35
N SER A 350 2.07 6.68 18.70
CA SER A 350 2.90 5.88 19.62
C SER A 350 2.35 5.69 21.03
N ALA A 351 1.33 6.45 21.46
CA ALA A 351 0.74 6.33 22.80
C ALA A 351 -0.53 5.45 22.83
N LEU A 352 -1.09 5.09 21.66
CA LEU A 352 -2.24 4.18 21.60
C LEU A 352 -1.92 2.74 21.99
N ASP A 353 -0.67 2.34 21.79
CA ASP A 353 -0.19 0.99 22.14
C ASP A 353 -0.25 0.75 23.65
N GLU A 354 -0.27 1.81 24.47
CA GLU A 354 -0.15 1.73 25.93
C GLU A 354 -1.50 1.87 26.68
N GLU A 355 -2.52 2.56 26.13
CA GLU A 355 -3.59 3.14 26.96
C GLU A 355 -4.98 2.44 26.93
N LYS A 356 -5.37 1.69 25.88
CA LYS A 356 -6.76 1.20 25.75
C LYS A 356 -6.92 -0.32 26.06
N PRO A 357 -7.70 -0.73 27.09
CA PRO A 357 -8.08 -2.13 27.30
C PRO A 357 -9.09 -2.56 26.24
N ARG A 358 -8.59 -3.18 25.17
CA ARG A 358 -9.37 -3.69 24.04
C ARG A 358 -9.48 -5.21 24.09
N SER A 359 -10.53 -5.79 23.51
CA SER A 359 -10.61 -7.24 23.30
C SER A 359 -9.46 -7.70 22.39
N ARG A 360 -9.06 -8.98 22.45
CA ARG A 360 -7.97 -9.52 21.62
C ARG A 360 -8.23 -9.29 20.12
N GLU A 361 -9.45 -9.54 19.67
CA GLU A 361 -9.89 -9.32 18.29
C GLU A 361 -9.79 -7.85 17.86
N GLN A 362 -10.17 -6.91 18.74
CA GLN A 362 -10.04 -5.47 18.46
C GLN A 362 -8.57 -5.01 18.44
N ARG A 363 -7.69 -5.63 19.25
CA ARG A 363 -6.25 -5.34 19.24
C ARG A 363 -5.60 -5.87 17.97
N ASP A 364 -5.91 -7.11 17.61
CA ASP A 364 -5.37 -7.72 16.40
C ASP A 364 -5.84 -6.93 15.16
N LYS A 365 -7.13 -6.59 15.06
CA LYS A 365 -7.64 -5.71 13.99
C LYS A 365 -6.95 -4.35 13.93
N LEU A 366 -6.70 -3.72 15.08
CA LEU A 366 -6.06 -2.40 15.13
C LEU A 366 -4.58 -2.47 14.77
N ASN A 367 -3.84 -3.44 15.31
CA ASN A 367 -2.42 -3.62 15.00
C ASN A 367 -2.22 -3.84 13.50
N LEU A 368 -3.06 -4.70 12.90
CA LEU A 368 -3.04 -4.96 11.47
C LEU A 368 -3.41 -3.73 10.63
N ALA A 369 -4.34 -2.89 11.10
CA ALA A 369 -4.71 -1.64 10.43
C ALA A 369 -3.66 -0.54 10.59
N MET A 370 -2.91 -0.56 11.70
CA MET A 370 -1.76 0.32 11.91
C MET A 370 -0.60 -0.04 10.99
N GLU A 371 -0.48 -1.31 10.58
CA GLU A 371 0.52 -1.80 9.63
C GLU A 371 0.27 -1.32 8.19
N ASP A 372 -0.98 -1.29 7.72
CA ASP A 372 -1.31 -1.02 6.31
C ASP A 372 -2.13 0.27 6.07
N TRP A 373 -2.50 0.97 7.14
CA TRP A 373 -3.29 2.20 7.07
C TRP A 373 -4.58 2.00 6.26
N ALA A 374 -5.27 0.87 6.42
CA ALA A 374 -6.40 0.50 5.57
C ALA A 374 -7.61 1.46 5.65
N ALA A 375 -7.84 2.14 6.79
CA ALA A 375 -9.03 2.98 6.99
C ALA A 375 -9.11 4.19 6.01
N PRO A 376 -10.33 4.64 5.68
CA PRO A 376 -10.53 5.76 4.75
C PRO A 376 -10.13 7.12 5.35
N LEU A 377 -10.24 7.26 6.68
CA LEU A 377 -9.76 8.43 7.43
C LEU A 377 -8.77 8.00 8.50
N ILE A 378 -7.58 8.59 8.47
CA ILE A 378 -6.52 8.32 9.45
C ILE A 378 -6.19 9.60 10.19
N VAL A 379 -6.17 9.55 11.51
CA VAL A 379 -5.66 10.62 12.35
C VAL A 379 -4.37 10.15 12.99
N THR A 380 -3.28 10.85 12.69
CA THR A 380 -1.94 10.44 13.12
C THR A 380 -1.09 11.64 13.51
N THR A 381 0.13 11.40 13.98
CA THR A 381 1.09 12.49 14.27
C THR A 381 2.02 12.72 13.10
N ASN A 382 2.62 13.91 13.02
CA ASN A 382 3.67 14.20 12.04
C ASN A 382 4.85 13.21 12.17
N VAL A 383 5.22 12.85 13.41
CA VAL A 383 6.29 11.88 13.66
C VAL A 383 5.91 10.53 13.03
N GLN A 384 4.75 9.99 13.37
CA GLN A 384 4.30 8.70 12.84
C GLN A 384 4.15 8.71 11.31
N LEU A 385 3.68 9.81 10.73
CA LEU A 385 3.61 9.95 9.27
C LEU A 385 5.00 9.86 8.62
N PHE A 386 6.01 10.53 9.19
CA PHE A 386 7.35 10.47 8.65
C PHE A 386 8.04 9.14 8.91
N GLU A 387 7.85 8.52 10.08
CA GLU A 387 8.33 7.16 10.35
C GLU A 387 7.74 6.17 9.33
N SER A 388 6.44 6.28 9.01
CA SER A 388 5.79 5.41 8.02
C SER A 388 6.36 5.56 6.60
N LEU A 389 7.04 6.68 6.30
CA LEU A 389 7.66 6.93 4.99
C LEU A 389 9.16 6.64 4.95
N PHE A 390 9.85 6.71 6.10
CA PHE A 390 11.31 6.76 6.15
C PHE A 390 11.99 5.75 7.08
N ALA A 391 11.25 5.08 7.98
CA ALA A 391 11.79 4.14 8.96
C ALA A 391 12.23 2.79 8.37
#